data_AF-A0A965ALZ6-F1
#
_entry.id   AF-A0A965ALZ6-F1
#
_cell.length_a   1.000
_cell.length_b   1.000
_cell.length_c   1.000
_cell.angle_alpha   90.00
_cell.angle_beta   90.00
_cell.angle_gamma   90.00
#
_symmetry.space_group_name_H-M   'P 1'
#
loop_
_entity.id
_entity.type
_entity.pdbx_description
1 polymer ?
#
loop_
_entity_poly.entity_id
_entity_poly.type
_entity_poly.pdbx_seq_one_letter_code
_entity_poly.pdbx_strand_id
1 'polypeptide(L)'
;MSELRSIDEMDALEQFVTWFLNESPRFGLIPSQDAVTSIEGVTAVLWYRHEQFQVQQFIVPPNYVIPAHIHPNVDSFELYLGGQIQFSKNGKFEITSEESTRTGQFGEAAMRGKMIRVRPHEWHGGTFGAAGGVFMSLQHWLNGVKPHCVAADYSGATMGPDHFAKVKAGAPVLRTQADLTEADVLKT
;
A
#
# COMPACT_ATOMS: atom_id res chain seq x y z
N MET A 1 -27.60 -9.38 -1.43
CA MET A 1 -27.09 -9.27 -0.05
C MET A 1 -26.08 -10.39 0.11
N SER A 2 -24.78 -10.10 0.15
CA SER A 2 -23.81 -11.13 0.51
C SER A 2 -23.87 -11.32 2.02
N GLU A 3 -23.97 -12.56 2.47
CA GLU A 3 -23.84 -12.89 3.89
C GLU A 3 -22.48 -12.37 4.39
N LEU A 4 -22.50 -11.51 5.41
CA LEU A 4 -21.30 -11.13 6.12
C LEU A 4 -20.78 -12.38 6.83
N ARG A 5 -19.54 -12.78 6.55
CA ARG A 5 -18.86 -13.86 7.28
C ARG A 5 -18.87 -13.51 8.78
N SER A 6 -19.06 -14.52 9.63
CA SER A 6 -18.95 -14.31 11.07
C SER A 6 -17.51 -13.93 11.43
N ILE A 7 -17.32 -13.18 12.52
CA ILE A 7 -15.99 -12.78 13.01
C ILE A 7 -15.07 -14.00 13.24
N ASP A 8 -15.64 -15.14 13.62
CA ASP A 8 -14.90 -16.38 13.87
C ASP A 8 -14.32 -17.02 12.59
N GLU A 9 -14.79 -16.63 11.40
CA GLU A 9 -14.26 -17.09 10.11
C GLU A 9 -13.20 -16.16 9.54
N MET A 10 -13.02 -14.97 10.12
CA MET A 10 -12.07 -13.97 9.65
C MET A 10 -10.66 -14.30 10.13
N ASP A 11 -9.68 -14.14 9.27
CA ASP A 11 -8.29 -14.24 9.72
C ASP A 11 -7.88 -13.00 10.54
N ALA A 12 -6.70 -13.08 11.17
CA ALA A 12 -6.22 -12.05 12.07
C ALA A 12 -6.09 -10.67 11.41
N LEU A 13 -5.73 -10.61 10.12
CA LEU A 13 -5.63 -9.34 9.40
C LEU A 13 -7.02 -8.77 9.09
N GLU A 14 -7.97 -9.61 8.70
CA GLU A 14 -9.35 -9.20 8.45
C GLU A 14 -10.01 -8.64 9.72
N GLN A 15 -9.80 -9.31 10.86
CA GLN A 15 -10.27 -8.83 12.17
C GLN A 15 -9.64 -7.48 12.52
N PHE A 16 -8.33 -7.35 12.35
CA PHE A 16 -7.60 -6.10 12.58
C PHE A 16 -8.11 -4.95 11.71
N VAL A 17 -8.27 -5.17 10.40
CA VAL A 17 -8.77 -4.17 9.45
C VAL A 17 -10.18 -3.71 9.84
N THR A 18 -11.02 -4.64 10.26
CA THR A 18 -12.40 -4.34 10.68
C THR A 18 -12.43 -3.48 11.92
N TRP A 19 -11.64 -3.85 12.95
CA TRP A 19 -11.47 -3.02 14.13
C TRP A 19 -10.89 -1.64 13.79
N PHE A 20 -9.84 -1.58 12.96
CA PHE A 20 -9.17 -0.33 12.64
C PHE A 20 -10.12 0.66 11.94
N LEU A 21 -10.90 0.19 10.97
CA LEU A 21 -11.79 1.05 10.19
C LEU A 21 -13.09 1.44 10.93
N ASN A 22 -13.60 0.56 11.80
CA ASN A 22 -14.93 0.76 12.40
C ASN A 22 -14.88 1.21 13.86
N GLU A 23 -13.87 0.81 14.63
CA GLU A 23 -13.87 0.93 16.09
C GLU A 23 -12.69 1.73 16.64
N SER A 24 -11.55 1.76 15.93
CA SER A 24 -10.35 2.41 16.44
C SER A 24 -10.53 3.92 16.63
N PRO A 25 -9.83 4.54 17.62
CA PRO A 25 -9.78 5.98 17.73
C PRO A 25 -9.16 6.58 16.46
N ARG A 26 -9.96 7.30 15.67
CA ARG A 26 -9.51 7.91 14.40
C ARG A 26 -8.41 8.96 14.57
N PHE A 27 -8.21 9.46 15.79
CA PHE A 27 -7.22 10.50 16.13
C PHE A 27 -6.38 10.04 17.32
N GLY A 28 -5.07 10.34 17.28
CA GLY A 28 -4.16 10.12 18.41
C GLY A 28 -3.36 8.81 18.40
N LEU A 29 -3.52 7.96 17.38
CA LEU A 29 -2.77 6.70 17.26
C LEU A 29 -1.41 6.81 16.57
N ILE A 30 -1.14 7.94 15.91
CA ILE A 30 0.15 8.21 15.26
C ILE A 30 1.24 8.24 16.32
N PRO A 31 2.25 7.33 16.25
CA PRO A 31 3.35 7.33 17.21
C PRO A 31 4.20 8.60 17.09
N SER A 32 4.82 9.02 18.19
CA SER A 32 5.72 10.19 18.20
C SER A 32 7.09 9.92 17.56
N GLN A 33 7.47 8.64 17.42
CA GLN A 33 8.70 8.19 16.78
C GLN A 33 8.39 7.58 15.42
N ASP A 34 9.23 7.87 14.43
CA ASP A 34 9.13 7.35 13.06
C ASP A 34 7.77 7.62 12.39
N ALA A 35 7.08 8.69 12.80
CA ALA A 35 5.76 9.06 12.31
C ALA A 35 5.73 9.29 10.79
N VAL A 36 6.84 9.78 10.23
CA VAL A 36 6.99 10.10 8.81
C VAL A 36 8.28 9.49 8.28
N THR A 37 8.19 8.83 7.13
CA THR A 37 9.34 8.28 6.40
C THR A 37 9.26 8.70 4.94
N SER A 38 10.37 9.18 4.38
CA SER A 38 10.48 9.45 2.93
C SER A 38 11.12 8.25 2.22
N ILE A 39 10.58 7.90 1.05
CA ILE A 39 11.00 6.77 0.23
C ILE A 39 10.99 7.25 -1.24
N GLU A 40 12.13 7.72 -1.74
CA GLU A 40 12.27 8.14 -3.14
C GLU A 40 11.13 9.08 -3.63
N GLY A 41 10.84 10.14 -2.87
CA GLY A 41 9.77 11.10 -3.21
C GLY A 41 8.36 10.68 -2.76
N VAL A 42 8.13 9.42 -2.39
CA VAL A 42 6.92 8.98 -1.69
C VAL A 42 7.03 9.33 -0.20
N THR A 43 5.96 9.84 0.40
CA THR A 43 5.87 10.05 1.85
C THR A 43 5.01 8.98 2.49
N ALA A 44 5.57 8.24 3.44
CA ALA A 44 4.85 7.30 4.28
C ALA A 44 4.58 7.93 5.66
N VAL A 45 3.35 7.84 6.14
CA VAL A 45 2.92 8.28 7.46
C VAL A 45 2.48 7.06 8.26
N LEU A 46 3.11 6.83 9.41
CA LEU A 46 2.74 5.76 10.34
C LEU A 46 1.50 6.17 11.14
N TRP A 47 0.38 5.51 10.89
CA TRP A 47 -0.89 5.79 11.56
C TRP A 47 -1.09 5.01 12.84
N TYR A 48 -0.58 3.79 12.87
CA TYR A 48 -0.75 2.87 13.99
C TYR A 48 0.34 1.80 13.96
N ARG A 49 0.81 1.38 15.13
CA ARG A 49 1.66 0.21 15.30
C ARG A 49 1.41 -0.42 16.66
N HIS A 50 1.05 -1.70 16.66
CA HIS A 50 0.93 -2.49 17.88
C HIS A 50 1.26 -3.94 17.57
N GLU A 51 2.21 -4.51 18.32
CA GLU A 51 2.74 -5.86 18.06
C GLU A 51 3.09 -6.06 16.58
N GLN A 52 2.47 -7.04 15.91
CA GLN A 52 2.69 -7.36 14.49
C GLN A 52 1.76 -6.61 13.52
N PHE A 53 0.90 -5.72 14.02
CA PHE A 53 -0.02 -4.95 13.20
C PHE A 53 0.45 -3.51 13.01
N GLN A 54 0.30 -3.01 11.79
CA GLN A 54 0.69 -1.65 11.42
C GLN A 54 -0.27 -1.06 10.39
N VAL A 55 -0.44 0.26 10.44
CA VAL A 55 -1.09 1.02 9.37
C VAL A 55 -0.16 2.10 8.87
N GLN A 56 0.10 2.13 7.57
CA GLN A 56 0.85 3.19 6.91
C GLN A 56 0.03 3.83 5.80
N GLN A 57 -0.03 5.15 5.81
CA GLN A 57 -0.54 5.92 4.67
C GLN A 57 0.61 6.29 3.76
N PHE A 58 0.42 6.14 2.45
CA PHE A 58 1.38 6.57 1.44
C PHE A 58 0.78 7.71 0.63
N ILE A 59 1.56 8.79 0.49
CA ILE A 59 1.27 9.95 -0.35
C ILE A 59 2.27 9.91 -1.50
N VAL A 60 1.76 9.63 -2.68
CA VAL A 60 2.54 9.39 -3.90
C VAL A 60 2.40 10.62 -4.81
N PRO A 61 3.51 11.16 -5.34
CA PRO A 61 3.46 12.35 -6.17
C PRO A 61 2.77 12.09 -7.53
N PRO A 62 2.42 13.15 -8.27
CA PRO A 62 1.92 13.04 -9.64
C PRO A 62 2.83 12.28 -10.59
N ASN A 63 2.23 11.58 -11.57
CA ASN A 63 2.91 10.92 -12.69
C ASN A 63 4.03 9.98 -12.24
N TYR A 64 3.71 9.14 -11.27
CA TYR A 64 4.69 8.31 -10.57
C TYR A 64 4.38 6.83 -10.78
N VAL A 65 5.42 5.99 -10.73
CA VAL A 65 5.29 4.55 -10.87
C VAL A 65 5.87 3.86 -9.64
N ILE A 66 5.04 3.06 -8.97
CA ILE A 66 5.52 2.06 -8.02
C ILE A 66 5.55 0.74 -8.81
N PRO A 67 6.74 0.22 -9.17
CA PRO A 67 6.85 -0.99 -9.99
C PRO A 67 6.33 -2.21 -9.23
N ALA A 68 6.11 -3.30 -9.96
CA ALA A 68 5.68 -4.56 -9.39
C ALA A 68 6.73 -5.08 -8.39
N HIS A 69 6.27 -5.40 -7.19
CA HIS A 69 7.07 -5.90 -6.09
C HIS A 69 6.28 -6.82 -5.18
N ILE A 70 6.98 -7.41 -4.22
CA ILE A 70 6.47 -8.31 -3.20
C ILE A 70 6.99 -7.84 -1.84
N HIS A 71 6.19 -8.04 -0.81
CA HIS A 71 6.57 -7.93 0.60
C HIS A 71 6.60 -9.33 1.26
N PRO A 72 7.75 -10.05 1.25
CA PRO A 72 7.83 -11.46 1.65
C PRO A 72 7.29 -11.81 3.03
N ASN A 73 7.22 -10.84 3.94
CA ASN A 73 6.85 -11.05 5.34
C ASN A 73 5.58 -10.32 5.77
N VAL A 74 4.80 -9.78 4.82
CA VAL A 74 3.64 -8.93 5.13
C VAL A 74 2.41 -9.39 4.34
N ASP A 75 1.32 -9.64 5.06
CA ASP A 75 -0.02 -9.72 4.49
C ASP A 75 -0.68 -8.35 4.70
N SER A 76 -1.25 -7.76 3.64
CA SER A 76 -1.82 -6.42 3.73
C SER A 76 -3.12 -6.25 2.97
N PHE A 77 -3.88 -5.22 3.37
CA PHE A 77 -4.87 -4.60 2.52
C PHE A 77 -4.39 -3.22 2.10
N GLU A 78 -4.45 -2.95 0.80
CA GLU A 78 -4.19 -1.64 0.21
C GLU A 78 -5.54 -0.94 -0.03
N LEU A 79 -5.82 0.08 0.79
CA LEU A 79 -7.04 0.86 0.81
C LEU A 79 -6.86 2.16 0.02
N TYR A 80 -7.65 2.33 -1.03
CA TYR A 80 -7.71 3.55 -1.82
C TYR A 80 -8.33 4.69 -1.00
N LEU A 81 -7.59 5.80 -0.82
CA LEU A 81 -8.11 6.99 -0.12
C LEU A 81 -8.46 8.13 -1.09
N GLY A 82 -7.59 8.42 -2.07
CA GLY A 82 -7.81 9.54 -2.98
C GLY A 82 -6.76 9.66 -4.08
N GLY A 83 -6.96 10.63 -4.98
CA GLY A 83 -6.14 10.85 -6.17
C GLY A 83 -6.50 9.91 -7.31
N GLN A 84 -5.54 9.66 -8.21
CA GLN A 84 -5.66 8.85 -9.42
C GLN A 84 -4.71 7.66 -9.35
N ILE A 85 -5.20 6.50 -8.87
CA ILE A 85 -4.38 5.30 -8.66
C ILE A 85 -4.91 4.16 -9.54
N GLN A 86 -4.01 3.56 -10.31
CA GLN A 86 -4.24 2.27 -10.95
C GLN A 86 -3.43 1.22 -10.19
N PHE A 87 -4.08 0.55 -9.22
CA PHE A 87 -3.44 -0.57 -8.54
C PHE A 87 -3.32 -1.76 -9.48
N SER A 88 -2.18 -2.43 -9.39
CA SER A 88 -1.92 -3.66 -10.12
C SER A 88 -1.62 -4.79 -9.13
N LYS A 89 -2.08 -5.99 -9.46
CA LYS A 89 -1.80 -7.22 -8.73
C LYS A 89 -1.72 -8.40 -9.70
N ASN A 90 -0.69 -9.24 -9.54
CA ASN A 90 -0.44 -10.45 -10.32
C ASN A 90 -0.62 -10.24 -11.84
N GLY A 91 0.03 -9.20 -12.36
CA GLY A 91 0.07 -8.87 -13.78
C GLY A 91 -1.19 -8.20 -14.35
N LYS A 92 -2.12 -7.75 -13.50
CA LYS A 92 -3.38 -7.12 -13.92
C LYS A 92 -3.64 -5.84 -13.14
N PHE A 93 -4.24 -4.86 -13.81
CA PHE A 93 -4.82 -3.72 -13.12
C PHE A 93 -6.13 -4.13 -12.43
N GLU A 94 -6.18 -3.88 -11.13
CA GLU A 94 -7.37 -4.02 -10.29
C GLU A 94 -8.27 -2.77 -10.40
N ILE A 95 -7.70 -1.65 -10.87
CA ILE A 95 -8.37 -0.38 -11.14
C ILE A 95 -7.88 0.12 -12.48
N THR A 96 -8.80 0.28 -13.42
CA THR A 96 -8.52 0.80 -14.77
C THR A 96 -8.21 2.30 -14.74
N SER A 97 -7.61 2.80 -15.82
CA SER A 97 -7.34 4.23 -15.99
C SER A 97 -8.62 5.06 -15.90
N GLU A 98 -9.70 4.62 -16.56
CA GLU A 98 -11.00 5.29 -16.51
C GLU A 98 -11.50 5.38 -15.06
N GLU A 99 -11.56 4.26 -14.34
CA GLU A 99 -11.99 4.22 -12.94
C GLU A 99 -11.14 5.13 -12.04
N SER A 100 -9.83 5.17 -12.24
CA SER A 100 -8.91 5.99 -11.44
C SER A 100 -9.16 7.50 -11.57
N THR A 101 -9.77 7.94 -12.67
CA THR A 101 -10.06 9.37 -12.93
C THR A 101 -11.47 9.80 -12.54
N ARG A 102 -12.35 8.85 -12.22
CA ARG A 102 -13.74 9.14 -11.89
C ARG A 102 -13.86 9.81 -10.52
N THR A 103 -14.70 10.83 -10.46
CA THR A 103 -15.05 11.54 -9.24
C THR A 103 -16.41 11.11 -8.70
N GLY A 104 -16.55 11.17 -7.38
CA GLY A 104 -17.81 11.03 -6.66
C GLY A 104 -18.58 12.35 -6.58
N GLN A 105 -19.61 12.36 -5.76
CA GLN A 105 -20.57 13.46 -5.68
C GLN A 105 -19.95 14.80 -5.26
N PHE A 106 -18.91 14.77 -4.42
CA PHE A 106 -18.26 15.94 -3.85
C PHE A 106 -16.87 16.19 -4.44
N GLY A 107 -16.56 15.57 -5.58
CA GLY A 107 -15.25 15.68 -6.24
C GLY A 107 -14.18 14.78 -5.66
N GLU A 108 -14.50 13.96 -4.66
CA GLU A 108 -13.62 12.92 -4.14
C GLU A 108 -13.40 11.79 -5.15
N ALA A 109 -12.35 10.99 -5.01
CA ALA A 109 -12.16 9.82 -5.88
C ALA A 109 -13.35 8.85 -5.75
N ALA A 110 -13.92 8.43 -6.88
CA ALA A 110 -15.02 7.46 -6.90
C ALA A 110 -14.61 6.11 -6.31
N MET A 111 -13.32 5.76 -6.42
CA MET A 111 -12.75 4.50 -5.94
C MET A 111 -12.36 4.52 -4.45
N ARG A 112 -12.57 5.62 -3.72
CA ARG A 112 -12.27 5.67 -2.28
C ARG A 112 -12.96 4.52 -1.54
N GLY A 113 -12.28 3.92 -0.58
CA GLY A 113 -12.82 2.76 0.13
C GLY A 113 -12.59 1.42 -0.57
N LYS A 114 -12.19 1.39 -1.85
CA LYS A 114 -11.79 0.14 -2.50
C LYS A 114 -10.55 -0.41 -1.81
N MET A 115 -10.62 -1.68 -1.42
CA MET A 115 -9.53 -2.41 -0.80
C MET A 115 -9.09 -3.57 -1.68
N ILE A 116 -7.78 -3.79 -1.76
CA ILE A 116 -7.19 -4.94 -2.42
C ILE A 116 -6.33 -5.66 -1.40
N ARG A 117 -6.59 -6.94 -1.15
CA ARG A 117 -5.68 -7.77 -0.35
C ARG A 117 -4.45 -8.13 -1.16
N VAL A 118 -3.29 -8.03 -0.55
CA VAL A 118 -1.98 -8.37 -1.09
C VAL A 118 -1.31 -9.34 -0.11
N ARG A 119 -1.12 -10.58 -0.56
CA ARG A 119 -0.43 -11.60 0.25
C ARG A 119 1.10 -11.51 0.10
N PRO A 120 1.89 -12.13 1.00
CA PRO A 120 3.35 -11.98 1.01
C PRO A 120 4.12 -12.42 -0.24
N HIS A 121 3.46 -13.06 -1.21
CA HIS A 121 4.07 -13.50 -2.47
C HIS A 121 3.29 -13.03 -3.70
N GLU A 122 2.32 -12.15 -3.52
CA GLU A 122 1.56 -11.56 -4.63
C GLU A 122 2.31 -10.33 -5.15
N TRP A 123 2.64 -10.36 -6.44
CA TRP A 123 3.20 -9.20 -7.13
C TRP A 123 2.16 -8.09 -7.15
N HIS A 124 2.54 -6.90 -6.76
CA HIS A 124 1.67 -5.73 -6.78
C HIS A 124 2.46 -4.45 -7.00
N GLY A 125 1.79 -3.42 -7.47
CA GLY A 125 2.36 -2.12 -7.76
C GLY A 125 1.27 -1.14 -8.16
N GLY A 126 1.64 -0.02 -8.77
CA GLY A 126 0.64 0.87 -9.33
C GLY A 126 1.21 2.07 -10.06
N THR A 127 0.37 2.66 -10.90
CA THR A 127 0.65 3.94 -11.55
C THR A 127 -0.23 5.03 -10.97
N PHE A 128 0.32 6.24 -10.93
CA PHE A 128 -0.28 7.40 -10.28
C PHE A 128 -0.40 8.52 -11.29
N GLY A 129 -1.63 9.00 -11.52
CA GLY A 129 -1.93 10.01 -12.53
C GLY A 129 -1.46 11.42 -12.15
N ALA A 130 -1.93 12.42 -12.90
CA ALA A 130 -1.55 13.82 -12.72
C ALA A 130 -1.94 14.41 -11.35
N ALA A 131 -2.90 13.80 -10.65
CA ALA A 131 -3.27 14.18 -9.30
C ALA A 131 -2.44 13.50 -8.19
N GLY A 132 -1.50 12.60 -8.56
CA GLY A 132 -0.85 11.70 -7.61
C GLY A 132 -1.84 10.73 -7.00
N GLY A 133 -1.51 10.17 -5.82
CA GLY A 133 -2.42 9.29 -5.12
C GLY A 133 -2.14 9.15 -3.64
N VAL A 134 -3.18 8.78 -2.91
CA VAL A 134 -3.12 8.51 -1.48
C VAL A 134 -3.80 7.18 -1.20
N PHE A 135 -3.07 6.28 -0.55
CA PHE A 135 -3.60 4.99 -0.12
C PHE A 135 -3.07 4.63 1.27
N MET A 136 -3.68 3.62 1.87
CA MET A 136 -3.31 3.12 3.18
C MET A 136 -3.07 1.61 3.11
N SER A 137 -1.92 1.18 3.59
CA SER A 137 -1.56 -0.22 3.76
C SER A 137 -1.84 -0.63 5.21
N LEU A 138 -2.79 -1.56 5.39
CA LEU A 138 -3.10 -2.18 6.68
C LEU A 138 -2.43 -3.54 6.73
N GLN A 139 -1.50 -3.73 7.65
CA GLN A 139 -0.45 -4.75 7.55
C GLN A 139 -0.45 -5.69 8.76
N HIS A 140 -0.25 -6.98 8.48
CA HIS A 140 0.12 -7.99 9.46
C HIS A 140 1.50 -8.56 9.11
N TRP A 141 2.46 -8.36 10.00
CA TRP A 141 3.85 -8.80 9.85
C TRP A 141 4.03 -10.23 10.36
N LEU A 142 4.41 -11.15 9.48
CA LEU A 142 4.32 -12.60 9.71
C LEU A 142 5.59 -13.24 10.29
N ASN A 143 6.71 -12.53 10.28
CA ASN A 143 8.03 -13.06 10.65
C ASN A 143 8.44 -12.73 12.10
N GLY A 144 7.53 -12.18 12.92
CA GLY A 144 7.79 -11.85 14.32
C GLY A 144 8.77 -10.68 14.54
N VAL A 145 9.16 -9.97 13.49
CA VAL A 145 9.96 -8.74 13.65
C VAL A 145 9.05 -7.57 13.98
N LYS A 146 9.59 -6.61 14.74
CA LYS A 146 8.89 -5.34 14.99
C LYS A 146 8.57 -4.67 13.64
N PRO A 147 7.29 -4.34 13.37
CA PRO A 147 6.91 -3.64 12.15
C PRO A 147 7.71 -2.35 11.97
N HIS A 148 8.05 -2.08 10.72
CA HIS A 148 8.73 -0.87 10.29
C HIS A 148 8.17 -0.48 8.91
N CYS A 149 8.77 0.48 8.19
CA CYS A 149 8.22 0.83 6.88
C CYS A 149 8.28 -0.36 5.92
N VAL A 150 7.15 -0.69 5.29
CA VAL A 150 7.02 -1.86 4.39
C VAL A 150 7.95 -1.79 3.16
N ALA A 151 8.33 -0.58 2.73
CA ALA A 151 9.33 -0.38 1.69
C ALA A 151 10.73 -0.91 2.06
N ALA A 152 10.97 -1.27 3.33
CA ALA A 152 12.19 -1.93 3.74
C ALA A 152 12.12 -3.47 3.69
N ASP A 153 10.93 -4.07 3.53
CA ASP A 153 10.71 -5.51 3.32
C ASP A 153 10.26 -5.71 1.87
N TYR A 154 11.19 -5.71 0.92
CA TYR A 154 10.89 -5.44 -0.49
C TYR A 154 11.66 -6.35 -1.43
N SER A 155 10.95 -7.02 -2.34
CA SER A 155 11.55 -7.79 -3.44
C SER A 155 10.96 -7.35 -4.77
N GLY A 156 11.81 -6.87 -5.68
CA GLY A 156 11.38 -6.26 -6.94
C GLY A 156 12.19 -5.04 -7.32
N ALA A 157 11.81 -4.39 -8.42
CA ALA A 157 12.44 -3.14 -8.85
C ALA A 157 12.15 -2.05 -7.82
N THR A 158 13.16 -1.29 -7.40
CA THR A 158 12.95 -0.13 -6.51
C THR A 158 12.61 1.11 -7.33
N MET A 159 12.15 2.15 -6.65
CA MET A 159 11.74 3.41 -7.29
C MET A 159 12.94 4.32 -7.61
N GLY A 160 14.10 4.03 -7.02
CA GLY A 160 15.32 4.83 -7.11
C GLY A 160 16.38 4.40 -6.08
N PRO A 161 17.54 5.07 -6.08
CA PRO A 161 18.66 4.77 -5.19
C PRO A 161 18.34 4.95 -3.70
N ASP A 162 17.52 5.93 -3.33
CA ASP A 162 17.16 6.17 -1.92
C ASP A 162 16.31 5.02 -1.38
N HIS A 163 15.33 4.57 -2.17
CA HIS A 163 14.54 3.38 -1.82
C HIS A 163 15.45 2.15 -1.74
N PHE A 164 16.30 1.90 -2.73
CA PHE A 164 17.21 0.74 -2.74
C PHE A 164 18.10 0.67 -1.49
N ALA A 165 18.67 1.80 -1.07
CA ALA A 165 19.53 1.86 0.10
C ALA A 165 18.80 1.61 1.44
N LYS A 166 17.46 1.77 1.47
CA LYS A 166 16.63 1.59 2.67
C LYS A 166 16.03 0.19 2.80
N VAL A 167 16.16 -0.66 1.78
CA VAL A 167 15.70 -2.06 1.84
C VAL A 167 16.55 -2.84 2.84
N LYS A 168 15.89 -3.49 3.80
CA LYS A 168 16.53 -4.28 4.88
C LYS A 168 16.34 -5.79 4.69
N ALA A 169 15.22 -6.19 4.08
CA ALA A 169 14.88 -7.58 3.81
C ALA A 169 14.28 -7.71 2.41
N GLY A 170 14.57 -8.84 1.75
CA GLY A 170 14.12 -9.12 0.38
C GLY A 170 15.25 -9.03 -0.66
N ALA A 171 14.85 -9.02 -1.93
CA ALA A 171 15.75 -8.98 -3.09
C ALA A 171 15.43 -7.77 -3.99
N PRO A 172 15.89 -6.56 -3.62
CA PRO A 172 15.64 -5.36 -4.42
C PRO A 172 16.49 -5.35 -5.69
N VAL A 173 15.97 -4.74 -6.74
CA VAL A 173 16.68 -4.46 -8.00
C VAL A 173 16.65 -2.96 -8.23
N LEU A 174 17.82 -2.34 -8.36
CA LEU A 174 17.89 -0.89 -8.57
C LEU A 174 17.29 -0.51 -9.93
N ARG A 175 16.30 0.38 -9.89
CA ARG A 175 15.77 1.14 -11.03
C ARG A 175 15.59 2.59 -10.60
N THR A 176 15.18 3.46 -11.52
CA THR A 176 14.85 4.87 -11.21
C THR A 176 13.51 5.23 -11.82
N GLN A 177 12.83 6.25 -11.29
CA GLN A 177 11.58 6.76 -11.88
C GLN A 177 11.71 7.11 -13.37
N ALA A 178 12.89 7.56 -13.83
CA ALA A 178 13.11 7.87 -15.25
C ALA A 178 13.07 6.63 -16.15
N ASP A 179 13.38 5.44 -15.60
CA ASP A 179 13.39 4.18 -16.33
C ASP A 179 12.07 3.42 -16.19
N LEU A 180 11.22 3.80 -15.26
CA LEU A 180 10.00 3.08 -14.91
C LEU A 180 8.84 3.51 -15.81
N THR A 181 8.07 2.52 -16.24
CA THR A 181 6.92 2.69 -17.12
C THR A 181 5.72 1.92 -16.57
N GLU A 182 4.56 2.13 -17.18
CA GLU A 182 3.36 1.34 -16.86
C GLU A 182 3.58 -0.17 -17.03
N ALA A 183 4.45 -0.61 -17.95
CA ALA A 183 4.75 -2.03 -18.11
C ALA A 183 5.44 -2.63 -16.87
N ASP A 184 6.20 -1.83 -16.11
CA ASP A 184 6.93 -2.30 -14.93
C ASP A 184 6.01 -2.62 -13.75
N VAL A 185 4.72 -2.28 -13.79
CA VAL A 185 3.76 -2.63 -12.74
C VAL A 185 3.06 -3.98 -12.96
N LEU A 186 3.23 -4.61 -14.13
CA LEU A 186 2.48 -5.81 -14.53
C LEU A 186 3.34 -7.07 -14.49
N LYS A 187 3.73 -7.51 -13.30
CA LYS A 187 4.45 -8.79 -13.09
C LYS A 187 3.56 -9.87 -12.49
N THR A 188 3.75 -11.12 -12.93
CA THR A 188 3.03 -12.33 -12.48
C THR A 188 3.87 -13.20 -11.57
#